data_AF-A0A2Z2NSU5-F1
#
_entry.id   AF-A0A2Z2NSU5-F1
#
_cell.length_a   1.000
_cell.length_b   1.000
_cell.length_c   1.000
_cell.angle_alpha   90.00
_cell.angle_beta   90.00
_cell.angle_gamma   90.00
#
_symmetry.space_group_name_H-M   'P 1'
#
loop_
_entity.id
_entity.type
_entity.pdbx_description
1 polymer ?
#
loop_
_entity_poly.entity_id
_entity_poly.type
_entity_poly.pdbx_seq_one_letter_code
_entity_poly.pdbx_strand_id
1 'polypeptide(L)'
;MTNLPLSADNAYEIARAGRTRWKVENELFNVIKNKGYNLEHSYGHGKQYLCSTLGGLMLLAFLIDEIQELACRLFQAARGTYHARIVLWEKLRALFFTFDIKNWESLMRALANPSAFRMDLPDPTSG
;
A
#
# COMPACT_ATOMS: atom_id res chain seq x y z
N MET A 1 23.41 9.53 -10.52
CA MET A 1 24.05 10.47 -11.47
C MET A 1 23.51 10.16 -12.86
N THR A 2 23.07 11.16 -13.61
CA THR A 2 22.78 11.02 -15.04
C THR A 2 24.07 11.27 -15.82
N ASN A 3 24.53 10.29 -16.61
CA ASN A 3 25.70 10.41 -17.50
C ASN A 3 25.43 11.31 -18.73
N LEU A 4 24.53 12.29 -18.61
CA LEU A 4 24.20 13.20 -19.70
C LEU A 4 25.23 14.35 -19.72
N PRO A 5 25.94 14.58 -20.83
CA PRO A 5 26.85 15.70 -20.94
C PRO A 5 26.06 17.01 -20.80
N LEU A 6 26.49 17.88 -19.89
CA LEU A 6 25.85 19.17 -19.61
C LEU A 6 26.35 20.22 -20.61
N SER A 7 25.41 20.89 -21.29
CA SER A 7 25.62 22.07 -22.12
C SER A 7 24.65 23.18 -21.71
N ALA A 8 24.91 24.42 -22.12
CA ALA A 8 24.00 25.54 -21.84
C ALA A 8 22.58 25.28 -22.38
N ASP A 9 22.47 24.57 -23.51
CA ASP A 9 21.19 24.28 -24.17
C ASP A 9 20.36 23.20 -23.45
N ASN A 10 21.01 22.28 -22.72
CA ASN A 10 20.32 21.19 -22.02
C ASN A 10 20.28 21.34 -20.49
N ALA A 11 21.04 22.29 -19.93
CA ALA A 11 21.13 22.51 -18.49
C ALA A 11 19.76 22.81 -17.86
N TYR A 12 18.92 23.60 -18.53
CA TYR A 12 17.58 23.94 -18.03
C TYR A 12 16.66 22.71 -17.97
N GLU A 13 16.65 21.89 -19.03
CA GLU A 13 15.84 20.68 -19.12
C GLU A 13 16.31 19.61 -18.14
N ILE A 14 17.63 19.43 -17.98
CA ILE A 14 18.21 18.52 -16.98
C ILE A 14 17.84 18.97 -15.56
N ALA A 15 17.92 20.27 -15.26
CA ALA A 15 17.51 20.80 -13.96
C ALA A 15 16.01 20.59 -13.69
N ARG A 16 15.15 20.77 -14.71
CA ARG A 16 13.71 20.52 -14.60
C ARG A 16 13.41 19.04 -14.37
N ALA A 17 14.07 18.14 -15.09
CA ALA A 17 13.97 16.70 -14.89
C ALA A 17 14.43 16.29 -13.48
N GLY A 18 15.55 16.84 -13.00
CA GLY A 18 16.06 16.61 -11.65
C GLY A 18 15.08 17.05 -10.56
N ARG A 19 14.48 18.24 -10.69
CA ARG A 19 13.45 18.73 -9.76
C ARG A 19 12.20 17.85 -9.78
N THR A 20 11.77 17.41 -10.96
CA THR A 20 10.61 16.52 -11.11
C THR A 20 10.88 15.19 -10.41
N ARG A 21 12.06 14.60 -10.64
CA ARG A 21 12.46 13.35 -9.99
C ARG A 21 12.53 13.49 -8.48
N TRP A 22 13.16 14.55 -7.97
CA TRP A 22 13.23 14.82 -6.54
C TRP A 22 11.85 14.99 -5.91
N LYS A 23 10.93 15.69 -6.59
CA LYS A 23 9.55 15.86 -6.12
C LYS A 23 8.81 14.52 -6.05
N VAL A 24 8.91 13.69 -7.09
CA VAL A 24 8.31 12.35 -7.13
C VAL A 24 8.89 11.45 -6.04
N GLU A 25 10.22 11.44 -5.87
CA GLU A 25 10.90 10.69 -4.81
C GLU A 25 10.41 11.15 -3.43
N ASN A 26 10.35 12.46 -3.18
CA ASN A 26 9.90 13.00 -1.89
C ASN A 26 8.43 12.74 -1.58
N GLU A 27 7.55 12.88 -2.57
CA GLU A 27 6.13 12.56 -2.40
C GLU A 27 5.95 11.08 -2.07
N LEU A 28 6.67 10.19 -2.76
CA LEU A 28 6.69 8.76 -2.46
C LEU A 28 7.25 8.48 -1.05
N PHE A 29 8.37 9.09 -0.66
CA PHE A 29 8.93 8.94 0.68
C PHE A 29 7.96 9.41 1.76
N ASN A 30 7.30 10.55 1.57
CA ASN A 30 6.29 11.05 2.49
C ASN A 30 5.07 10.13 2.57
N VAL A 31 4.64 9.56 1.44
CA VAL A 31 3.56 8.58 1.40
C VAL A 31 3.91 7.34 2.20
N ILE A 32 5.09 6.76 1.98
CA ILE A 32 5.44 5.52 2.66
C ILE A 32 5.71 5.76 4.17
N LYS A 33 6.27 6.92 4.54
CA LYS A 33 6.45 7.31 5.96
C LYS A 33 5.12 7.54 6.68
N ASN A 34 4.20 8.29 6.07
CA ASN A 34 3.02 8.80 6.77
C ASN A 34 1.72 8.00 6.53
N LYS A 35 1.65 7.13 5.52
CA LYS A 35 0.43 6.33 5.23
C LYS A 35 0.41 4.94 5.89
N GLY A 36 1.16 4.76 6.97
CA GLY A 36 1.10 3.55 7.80
C GLY A 36 1.99 2.39 7.36
N TYR A 37 2.88 2.60 6.39
CA TYR A 37 3.86 1.60 5.99
C TYR A 37 5.12 1.60 6.86
N ASN A 38 5.15 2.29 8.01
CA ASN A 38 6.16 2.21 9.09
C ASN A 38 7.65 2.17 8.66
N LEU A 39 8.01 2.78 7.52
CA LEU A 39 9.40 2.82 7.02
C LEU A 39 10.39 3.53 7.95
N GLU A 40 9.92 4.35 8.89
CA GLU A 40 10.79 5.07 9.84
C GLU A 40 11.37 4.15 10.93
N HIS A 41 10.78 2.98 11.14
CA HIS A 41 11.30 2.02 12.10
C HIS A 41 12.40 1.21 11.45
N SER A 42 13.65 1.51 11.82
CA SER A 42 14.78 0.62 11.52
C SER A 42 14.62 -0.66 12.33
N TYR A 43 13.92 -1.64 11.77
CA TYR A 43 13.73 -2.97 12.38
C TYR A 43 15.05 -3.77 12.51
N GLY A 44 16.18 -3.20 12.10
CA GLY A 44 17.52 -3.77 12.24
C GLY A 44 18.08 -3.57 13.65
N HIS A 45 17.58 -4.28 14.65
CA HIS A 45 18.25 -4.41 15.95
C HIS A 45 19.48 -5.34 15.84
N GLY A 46 20.46 -4.96 15.01
CA GLY A 46 21.75 -5.65 14.89
C GLY A 46 21.82 -6.87 13.96
N LYS A 47 20.75 -7.22 13.23
CA LYS A 47 20.80 -8.27 12.19
C LYS A 47 21.06 -7.68 10.80
N GLN A 48 22.14 -8.14 10.16
CA GLN A 48 22.49 -7.80 8.78
C GLN A 48 21.33 -8.17 7.83
N TYR A 49 20.97 -7.26 6.92
CA TYR A 49 19.88 -7.36 5.94
C TYR A 49 18.43 -7.27 6.46
N LEU A 50 18.15 -7.38 7.76
CA LEU A 50 16.76 -7.36 8.27
C LEU A 50 16.02 -6.05 7.93
N CYS A 51 16.72 -4.92 8.08
CA CYS A 51 16.17 -3.60 7.71
C CYS A 51 15.87 -3.52 6.21
N SER A 52 16.78 -4.01 5.35
CA SER A 52 16.62 -3.99 3.90
C SER A 52 15.51 -4.92 3.43
N THR A 53 15.38 -6.11 4.02
CA THR A 53 14.31 -7.06 3.71
C THR A 53 12.94 -6.51 4.08
N LEU A 54 12.80 -5.95 5.29
CA LEU A 54 11.55 -5.34 5.73
C LEU A 54 11.23 -4.09 4.90
N GLY A 55 12.25 -3.29 4.56
CA GLY A 55 12.19 -2.21 3.57
C GLY A 55 11.59 -2.67 2.24
N GLY A 56 12.12 -3.76 1.68
CA GLY A 56 11.64 -4.36 0.45
C GLY A 56 10.19 -4.86 0.53
N LEU A 57 9.81 -5.51 1.64
CA LEU A 57 8.43 -5.97 1.86
C LEU A 57 7.45 -4.79 1.99
N MET A 58 7.84 -3.70 2.64
CA MET A 58 7.03 -2.48 2.73
C MET A 58 6.82 -1.84 1.35
N LEU A 59 7.86 -1.78 0.51
CA LEU A 59 7.75 -1.31 -0.88
C LEU A 59 6.89 -2.24 -1.74
N LEU A 60 6.97 -3.56 -1.54
CA LEU A 60 6.14 -4.53 -2.24
C LEU A 60 4.67 -4.39 -1.85
N ALA A 61 4.36 -4.25 -0.56
CA ALA A 61 3.00 -4.02 -0.08
C ALA A 61 2.42 -2.73 -0.67
N PHE A 62 3.20 -1.64 -0.66
CA PHE A 62 2.82 -0.38 -1.30
C PHE A 62 2.52 -0.56 -2.79
N LEU A 63 3.39 -1.24 -3.54
CA LEU A 63 3.18 -1.50 -4.97
C LEU A 63 1.89 -2.29 -5.23
N ILE A 64 1.61 -3.31 -4.42
CA ILE A 64 0.39 -4.11 -4.53
C ILE A 64 -0.84 -3.24 -4.29
N ASP A 65 -0.82 -2.38 -3.26
CA ASP A 65 -1.94 -1.48 -2.97
C ASP A 65 -2.17 -0.47 -4.11
N GLU A 66 -1.10 0.10 -4.69
CA GLU A 66 -1.22 1.01 -5.85
C GLU A 66 -1.78 0.28 -7.09
N ILE A 67 -1.34 -0.96 -7.36
CA ILE A 67 -1.90 -1.76 -8.45
C ILE A 67 -3.39 -2.06 -8.21
N GLN A 68 -3.79 -2.39 -6.98
CA GLN A 68 -5.19 -2.61 -6.64
C GLN A 68 -6.02 -1.34 -6.78
N GLU A 69 -5.51 -0.19 -6.34
CA GLU A 69 -6.17 1.11 -6.51
C GLU A 69 -6.31 1.50 -7.99
N LEU A 70 -5.40 1.10 -8.88
CA LEU A 70 -5.49 1.39 -10.31
C LEU A 70 -6.39 0.42 -11.09
N ALA A 71 -6.30 -0.89 -10.79
CA ALA A 71 -6.92 -1.93 -11.60
C ALA A 71 -8.24 -2.46 -11.05
N CYS A 72 -8.47 -2.39 -9.73
CA CYS A 72 -9.58 -3.09 -9.09
C CYS A 72 -10.70 -2.13 -8.64
N ARG A 73 -11.78 -2.07 -9.42
CA ARG A 73 -12.97 -1.26 -9.09
C ARG A 73 -13.61 -1.64 -7.75
N LEU A 74 -13.55 -2.92 -7.39
CA LEU A 74 -14.12 -3.41 -6.13
C LEU A 74 -13.29 -2.94 -4.92
N PHE A 75 -11.96 -2.93 -5.06
CA PHE A 75 -11.07 -2.37 -4.06
C PHE A 75 -11.23 -0.85 -3.96
N GLN A 76 -11.36 -0.14 -5.09
CA GLN A 76 -11.66 1.30 -5.10
C GLN A 76 -12.97 1.61 -4.38
N ALA A 77 -14.01 0.78 -4.55
CA ALA A 77 -15.27 0.94 -3.82
C ALA A 77 -15.10 0.75 -2.31
N ALA A 78 -14.39 -0.31 -1.89
CA ALA A 78 -14.04 -0.52 -0.48
C ALA A 78 -13.21 0.64 0.10
N ARG A 79 -12.25 1.15 -0.67
CA ARG A 79 -11.44 2.32 -0.32
C ARG A 79 -12.29 3.59 -0.22
N GLY A 80 -13.31 3.75 -1.05
CA GLY A 80 -14.26 4.86 -0.98
C GLY A 80 -15.06 4.89 0.32
N THR A 81 -15.35 3.70 0.89
CA THR A 81 -16.04 3.57 2.18
C THR A 81 -15.16 3.94 3.37
N TYR A 82 -13.85 3.78 3.28
CA TYR A 82 -12.90 4.04 4.37
C TYR A 82 -11.84 5.06 3.98
N HIS A 83 -11.82 6.26 4.57
CA HIS A 83 -10.87 7.31 4.16
C HIS A 83 -9.39 6.98 4.41
N ALA A 84 -9.03 6.19 5.43
CA ALA A 84 -7.64 5.84 5.76
C ALA A 84 -7.30 4.38 5.41
N ARG A 85 -6.13 4.13 4.77
CA ARG A 85 -5.70 2.77 4.36
C ARG A 85 -5.59 1.83 5.55
N ILE A 86 -5.05 2.32 6.66
CA ILE A 86 -4.91 1.58 7.92
C ILE A 86 -6.28 1.05 8.40
N VAL A 87 -7.33 1.88 8.35
CA VAL A 87 -8.69 1.48 8.76
C VAL A 87 -9.25 0.40 7.83
N LEU A 88 -9.05 0.52 6.52
CA LEU A 88 -9.43 -0.53 5.56
C LEU A 88 -8.73 -1.86 5.90
N TRP A 89 -7.42 -1.85 6.17
CA TRP A 89 -6.67 -3.05 6.52
C TRP A 89 -7.08 -3.65 7.87
N GLU A 90 -7.43 -2.81 8.84
CA GLU A 90 -7.98 -3.26 10.13
C GLU A 90 -9.33 -3.96 9.95
N LYS A 91 -10.23 -3.40 9.13
CA LYS A 91 -11.52 -4.01 8.82
C LYS A 91 -11.36 -5.31 8.04
N LEU A 92 -10.44 -5.32 7.06
CA LEU A 92 -10.10 -6.54 6.32
C LEU A 92 -9.60 -7.64 7.27
N ARG A 93 -8.66 -7.33 8.16
CA ARG A 93 -8.20 -8.30 9.18
C ARG A 93 -9.33 -8.77 10.08
N ALA A 94 -10.18 -7.87 10.56
CA ALA A 94 -11.32 -8.23 11.41
C ALA A 94 -12.25 -9.23 10.71
N LEU A 95 -12.57 -9.01 9.43
CA LEU A 95 -13.40 -9.94 8.66
C LEU A 95 -12.74 -11.32 8.51
N PHE A 96 -11.44 -11.35 8.22
CA PHE A 96 -10.67 -12.60 8.13
C PHE A 96 -10.67 -13.41 9.43
N PHE A 97 -10.64 -12.76 10.59
CA PHE A 97 -10.64 -13.47 11.88
C PHE A 97 -12.04 -13.78 12.42
N THR A 98 -13.09 -13.16 11.86
CA THR A 98 -14.46 -13.27 12.40
C THR A 98 -15.38 -14.12 11.55
N PHE A 99 -15.13 -14.25 10.24
CA PHE A 99 -16.04 -14.90 9.29
C PHE A 99 -15.33 -15.93 8.43
N ASP A 100 -16.10 -16.91 7.96
CA ASP A 100 -15.62 -17.84 6.92
C ASP A 100 -15.70 -17.18 5.54
N ILE A 101 -14.55 -16.90 4.94
CA ILE A 101 -14.45 -16.15 3.68
C ILE A 101 -14.22 -17.12 2.53
N LYS A 102 -15.27 -17.35 1.74
CA LYS A 102 -15.22 -18.29 0.60
C LYS A 102 -14.43 -17.79 -0.59
N ASN A 103 -14.36 -16.47 -0.81
CA ASN A 103 -13.61 -15.88 -1.92
C ASN A 103 -13.33 -14.37 -1.69
N TRP A 104 -12.41 -13.85 -2.50
CA TRP A 104 -11.96 -12.46 -2.46
C TRP A 104 -13.07 -11.44 -2.76
N GLU A 105 -13.98 -11.77 -3.68
CA GLU A 105 -15.06 -10.87 -4.07
C GLU A 105 -16.03 -10.63 -2.92
N SER A 106 -16.41 -11.67 -2.18
CA SER A 106 -17.25 -11.58 -0.99
C SER A 106 -16.62 -10.68 0.08
N LEU A 107 -15.33 -10.86 0.36
CA LEU A 107 -14.60 -10.01 1.30
C LEU A 107 -14.63 -8.54 0.87
N MET A 108 -14.32 -8.26 -0.40
CA MET A 108 -14.26 -6.88 -0.89
C MET A 108 -15.64 -6.22 -0.96
N ARG A 109 -16.70 -6.99 -1.28
CA ARG A 109 -18.09 -6.51 -1.21
C ARG A 109 -18.51 -6.21 0.22
N ALA A 110 -18.12 -7.03 1.18
CA ALA A 110 -18.35 -6.78 2.60
C ALA A 110 -17.69 -5.47 3.08
N LEU A 111 -16.46 -5.20 2.61
CA LEU A 111 -15.75 -3.95 2.91
C LEU A 111 -16.38 -2.75 2.19
N ALA A 112 -16.82 -2.91 0.95
CA ALA A 112 -17.45 -1.84 0.18
C ALA A 112 -18.83 -1.45 0.72
N ASN A 113 -19.64 -2.42 1.14
CA ASN A 113 -20.96 -2.15 1.73
C ASN A 113 -21.22 -3.04 2.97
N PRO A 114 -20.70 -2.64 4.14
CA PRO A 114 -20.81 -3.42 5.37
C PRO A 114 -22.26 -3.63 5.84
N SER A 115 -23.16 -2.70 5.51
CA SER A 115 -24.56 -2.76 5.93
C SER A 115 -25.42 -3.72 5.12
N ALA A 116 -25.04 -3.99 3.87
CA ALA A 116 -25.82 -4.80 2.94
C ALA A 116 -25.31 -6.23 2.79
N PHE A 117 -24.12 -6.56 3.32
CA PHE A 117 -23.48 -7.84 3.10
C PHE A 117 -23.57 -8.73 4.35
N ARG A 118 -24.14 -9.94 4.20
CA ARG A 118 -24.12 -10.98 5.24
C ARG A 118 -22.96 -11.94 4.98
N MET A 119 -22.18 -12.22 6.02
CA MET A 119 -21.12 -13.23 6.00
C MET A 119 -21.45 -14.37 6.96
N ASP A 120 -21.06 -15.57 6.58
CA ASP A 120 -21.25 -16.77 7.40
C ASP A 120 -20.22 -16.77 8.54
N LEU A 121 -20.68 -17.08 9.75
CA LEU A 121 -19.78 -17.30 10.89
C LEU A 121 -19.03 -18.64 10.71
N PRO A 122 -17.81 -18.76 11.26
CA PRO A 122 -17.06 -20.01 11.23
C PRO A 122 -17.85 -21.12 11.92
N ASP A 123 -17.86 -22.32 11.34
CA ASP A 123 -18.48 -23.48 11.96
C ASP A 123 -17.66 -23.87 13.23
N PRO A 124 -18.26 -23.86 14.43
CA PRO A 124 -17.57 -24.21 15.67
C PRO A 124 -17.03 -25.65 15.72
N THR A 125 -17.41 -26.51 14.77
CA THR A 125 -16.98 -27.92 14.72
C THR A 125 -15.84 -28.20 13.74
N SER A 126 -15.35 -27.19 13.01
CA SER A 126 -14.34 -27.34 11.95
C SER A 126 -12.87 -27.32 12.43
N GLY A 127 -12.61 -27.65 13.70
CA GLY A 127 -11.28 -27.65 14.35
C GLY A 127 -10.58 -29.00 14.41
#